data_AF-A0A257SHC7-F1
#
_entry.id   AF-A0A257SHC7-F1
#
_cell.length_a   1.000
_cell.length_b   1.000
_cell.length_c   1.000
_cell.angle_alpha   90.00
_cell.angle_beta   90.00
_cell.angle_gamma   90.00
#
_symmetry.space_group_name_H-M   'P 1'
#
loop_
_entity.id
_entity.type
_entity.pdbx_description
1 polymer ?
#
loop_
_entity_poly.entity_id
_entity_poly.type
_entity_poly.pdbx_seq_one_letter_code
_entity_poly.pdbx_strand_id
1 'polypeptide(L)'
;MSAADLRASSTRMRHVVRLAGVVIGYSELEDASPGDGLAHGHFRPGIGYELVEPVFRLFAEAVPRRDGPVVDETKLERYHQSRDALGLTLEEADGTLVKTSGIHIADYASEQGADGRALEVLISDAGYWARRAARDGV
;
A
#
# COMPACT_ATOMS: atom_id res chain seq x y z
N MET A 1 13.13 20.01 -20.68
CA MET A 1 12.39 18.75 -20.51
C MET A 1 12.31 18.09 -21.86
N SER A 2 12.92 16.91 -21.99
CA SER A 2 13.09 16.21 -23.27
C SER A 2 11.91 15.30 -23.55
N ALA A 3 11.64 14.99 -24.83
CA ALA A 3 10.69 13.93 -25.21
C ALA A 3 11.05 12.55 -24.63
N ALA A 4 12.28 12.37 -24.14
CA ALA A 4 12.72 11.19 -23.38
C ALA A 4 12.07 11.12 -21.98
N ASP A 5 11.85 12.26 -21.31
CA ASP A 5 11.20 12.33 -20.00
C ASP A 5 9.71 11.96 -20.10
N LEU A 6 9.08 12.25 -21.24
CA LEU A 6 7.68 11.91 -21.53
C LEU A 6 7.49 10.41 -21.87
N ARG A 7 8.54 9.71 -22.31
CA ARG A 7 8.50 8.26 -22.61
C ARG A 7 8.72 7.39 -21.37
N ALA A 8 9.28 7.93 -20.29
CA ALA A 8 9.38 7.25 -19.00
C ALA A 8 8.02 7.20 -18.26
N SER A 9 7.01 7.94 -18.74
CA SER A 9 5.63 7.88 -18.26
C SER A 9 4.86 6.67 -18.81
N SER A 10 5.56 5.57 -19.11
CA SER A 10 4.97 4.31 -19.54
C SER A 10 4.29 3.63 -18.36
N THR A 11 3.02 3.97 -18.16
CA THR A 11 1.98 3.18 -17.46
C THR A 11 2.35 2.62 -16.08
N ARG A 12 2.70 3.47 -15.11
CA ARG A 12 2.66 3.02 -13.71
C ARG A 12 1.23 2.60 -13.37
N MET A 13 1.03 1.33 -13.06
CA MET A 13 -0.31 0.80 -12.80
C MET A 13 -0.82 1.28 -11.45
N ARG A 14 -1.99 1.91 -11.51
CA ARG A 14 -2.75 2.25 -10.32
C ARG A 14 -3.31 0.97 -9.70
N HIS A 15 -3.04 0.77 -8.42
CA HIS A 15 -3.62 -0.27 -7.59
C HIS A 15 -4.61 0.38 -6.63
N VAL A 16 -5.84 -0.13 -6.60
CA VAL A 16 -6.92 0.37 -5.77
C VAL A 16 -7.04 -0.51 -4.54
N VAL A 17 -7.06 0.09 -3.36
CA VAL A 17 -7.32 -0.62 -2.11
C VAL A 17 -8.79 -0.47 -1.76
N ARG A 18 -9.44 -1.57 -1.38
CA ARG A 18 -10.84 -1.58 -0.98
C ARG A 18 -11.09 -2.23 0.37
N LEU A 19 -12.16 -1.78 1.01
CA LEU A 19 -12.80 -2.39 2.17
C LEU A 19 -14.23 -2.76 1.77
N ALA A 20 -14.55 -4.06 1.71
CA ALA A 20 -15.90 -4.54 1.39
C ALA A 20 -16.53 -3.85 0.16
N GLY A 21 -15.74 -3.66 -0.91
CA GLY A 21 -16.15 -2.98 -2.14
C GLY A 21 -16.03 -1.45 -2.14
N VAL A 22 -15.84 -0.80 -0.99
CA VAL A 22 -15.61 0.65 -0.88
C VAL A 22 -14.15 0.97 -1.18
N VAL A 23 -13.89 1.92 -2.08
CA VAL A 23 -12.53 2.41 -2.35
C VAL A 23 -12.03 3.24 -1.17
N ILE A 24 -10.92 2.81 -0.57
CA ILE A 24 -10.27 3.55 0.52
C ILE A 24 -9.05 4.34 0.05
N GLY A 25 -8.50 4.03 -1.13
CA GLY A 25 -7.40 4.78 -1.70
C GLY A 25 -6.69 4.02 -2.80
N TYR A 26 -5.53 4.52 -3.21
CA TYR A 26 -4.74 3.91 -4.27
C TYR A 26 -3.25 4.18 -4.13
N SER A 27 -2.43 3.36 -4.78
CA SER A 27 -1.00 3.56 -4.93
C SER A 27 -0.56 3.14 -6.33
N GLU A 28 0.58 3.64 -6.81
CA GLU A 28 1.22 3.09 -8.01
C GLU A 28 2.16 1.94 -7.68
N LEU A 29 2.42 1.69 -6.39
CA LEU A 29 3.38 0.69 -5.90
C LEU A 29 4.70 0.83 -6.65
N GLU A 30 5.28 2.03 -6.58
CA GLU A 30 6.41 2.48 -7.40
C GLU A 30 7.64 1.58 -7.26
N ASP A 31 7.79 0.94 -6.11
CA ASP A 31 8.90 0.07 -5.77
C ASP A 31 8.40 -1.36 -5.52
N ALA A 32 9.12 -2.36 -6.04
CA ALA A 32 8.76 -3.76 -5.89
C ALA A 32 9.96 -4.70 -5.80
N SER A 33 9.87 -5.68 -4.92
CA SER A 33 10.78 -6.81 -4.79
C SER A 33 9.99 -8.12 -4.98
N PRO A 34 9.93 -8.66 -6.21
CA PRO A 34 9.24 -9.93 -6.47
C PRO A 34 9.81 -11.11 -5.68
N GLY A 35 11.13 -11.09 -5.41
CA GLY A 35 11.80 -12.14 -4.62
C GLY A 35 11.30 -12.20 -3.17
N ASP A 36 10.96 -11.05 -2.60
CA ASP A 36 10.41 -10.95 -1.24
C ASP A 36 8.86 -10.98 -1.24
N GLY A 37 8.24 -11.01 -2.42
CA GLY A 37 6.80 -10.86 -2.56
C GLY A 37 6.29 -9.52 -2.04
N LEU A 38 7.10 -8.47 -2.12
CA LEU A 38 6.79 -7.16 -1.53
C LEU A 38 6.65 -6.09 -2.61
N ALA A 39 5.62 -5.26 -2.50
CA ALA A 39 5.49 -4.02 -3.27
C ALA A 39 5.11 -2.88 -2.34
N HIS A 40 5.70 -1.70 -2.54
CA HIS A 40 5.41 -0.54 -1.73
C HIS A 40 5.42 0.75 -2.55
N GLY A 41 4.75 1.77 -2.02
CA GLY A 41 4.57 3.00 -2.76
C GLY A 41 3.83 4.08 -1.99
N HIS A 42 3.72 5.25 -2.59
CA HIS A 42 2.98 6.35 -1.99
C HIS A 42 1.48 6.01 -1.95
N PHE A 43 0.85 6.16 -0.79
CA PHE A 43 -0.58 5.93 -0.64
C PHE A 43 -1.36 7.23 -0.77
N ARG A 44 -2.31 7.25 -1.69
CA ARG A 44 -3.22 8.38 -1.92
C ARG A 44 -4.60 8.01 -1.35
N PRO A 45 -4.97 8.55 -0.18
CA PRO A 45 -6.25 8.20 0.45
C PRO A 45 -7.42 8.67 -0.41
N GLY A 46 -8.46 7.85 -0.47
CA GLY A 46 -9.77 8.23 -1.01
C GLY A 46 -10.74 8.58 0.11
N ILE A 47 -11.99 8.91 -0.25
CA ILE A 47 -13.05 9.26 0.73
C ILE A 47 -13.28 8.12 1.74
N GLY A 48 -13.20 6.86 1.31
CA GLY A 48 -13.38 5.71 2.21
C GLY A 48 -12.25 5.51 3.22
N TYR A 49 -11.14 6.26 3.13
CA TYR A 49 -10.00 6.08 4.03
C TYR A 49 -10.35 6.36 5.49
N GLU A 50 -11.25 7.32 5.74
CA GLU A 50 -11.71 7.68 7.09
C GLU A 50 -12.29 6.48 7.87
N LEU A 51 -12.78 5.46 7.16
CA LEU A 51 -13.31 4.22 7.76
C LEU A 51 -12.22 3.34 8.38
N VAL A 52 -10.97 3.45 7.90
CA VAL A 52 -9.85 2.60 8.32
C VAL A 52 -8.72 3.38 8.98
N GLU A 53 -8.69 4.70 8.82
CA GLU A 53 -7.66 5.58 9.37
C GLU A 53 -7.39 5.32 10.87
N PRO A 54 -8.39 5.16 11.75
CA PRO A 54 -8.13 4.90 13.17
C PRO A 54 -7.35 3.61 13.42
N VAL A 55 -7.50 2.60 12.56
CA VAL A 55 -6.75 1.34 12.66
C VAL A 55 -5.28 1.58 12.28
N PHE A 56 -5.01 2.25 11.17
CA PHE A 56 -3.64 2.50 10.70
C PHE A 56 -2.88 3.50 11.56
N ARG A 57 -3.58 4.43 12.21
CA ARG A 57 -2.98 5.32 13.22
C ARG A 57 -2.42 4.58 14.43
N LEU A 58 -2.99 3.42 14.81
CA LEU A 58 -2.41 2.60 15.89
C LEU A 58 -0.96 2.21 15.59
N PHE A 59 -0.64 1.92 14.33
CA PHE A 59 0.73 1.59 13.93
C PHE A 59 1.65 2.80 14.08
N ALA A 60 1.24 3.97 13.57
CA ALA A 60 2.04 5.19 13.70
C ALA A 60 2.24 5.59 15.17
N GLU A 61 1.26 5.36 16.04
CA GLU A 61 1.40 5.59 17.47
C GLU A 61 2.33 4.57 18.15
N ALA A 62 2.35 3.32 17.69
CA ALA A 62 3.21 2.26 18.20
C ALA A 62 4.65 2.36 17.69
N VAL A 63 4.85 2.90 16.48
CA VAL A 63 6.14 3.06 15.80
C VAL A 63 6.22 4.47 15.19
N PRO A 64 6.48 5.52 16.00
CA PRO A 64 6.31 6.94 15.61
C PRO A 64 7.19 7.45 14.48
N ARG A 65 8.24 6.70 14.15
CA ARG A 65 9.10 6.99 13.01
C ARG A 65 9.19 5.75 12.16
N ARG A 66 9.14 5.93 10.84
CA ARG A 66 9.45 4.87 9.89
C ARG A 66 10.80 4.24 10.27
N ASP A 67 10.83 2.91 10.35
CA ASP A 67 11.99 2.11 10.76
C ASP A 67 12.52 2.40 12.19
N GLY A 68 11.73 3.08 13.02
CA GLY A 68 12.03 3.35 14.42
C GLY A 68 11.71 2.17 15.35
N PRO A 69 12.12 2.25 16.63
CA PRO A 69 11.76 1.23 17.60
C PRO A 69 10.25 1.23 17.87
N VAL A 70 9.72 0.07 18.23
CA VAL A 70 8.38 -0.05 18.81
C VAL A 70 8.41 0.61 20.19
N VAL A 71 7.52 1.58 20.40
CA VAL A 71 7.38 2.29 21.69
C VAL A 71 6.15 1.85 22.47
N ASP A 72 5.20 1.17 21.82
CA ASP A 72 3.98 0.63 22.43
C ASP A 72 3.60 -0.72 21.78
N GLU A 73 3.99 -1.83 22.41
CA GLU A 73 3.72 -3.19 21.92
C GLU A 73 2.22 -3.53 21.94
N THR A 74 1.47 -3.00 22.90
CA THR A 74 0.03 -3.26 23.01
C THR A 74 -0.74 -2.64 21.84
N LYS A 75 -0.36 -1.41 21.44
CA LYS A 75 -0.92 -0.79 20.24
C LYS A 75 -0.51 -1.52 18.97
N LEU A 76 0.73 -1.99 18.88
CA LEU A 76 1.20 -2.76 17.73
C LEU A 76 0.42 -4.08 17.58
N GLU A 77 0.19 -4.80 18.67
CA GLU A 77 -0.64 -6.01 18.65
C GLU A 77 -2.07 -5.71 18.23
N ARG A 78 -2.71 -4.69 18.83
CA ARG A 78 -4.06 -4.26 18.44
C ARG A 78 -4.14 -3.84 16.98
N TYR A 79 -3.11 -3.18 16.47
CA TYR A 79 -2.99 -2.83 15.08
C TYR A 79 -3.05 -4.07 14.19
N HIS A 80 -2.21 -5.08 14.45
CA HIS A 80 -2.20 -6.31 13.65
C HIS A 80 -3.55 -7.01 13.67
N GLN A 81 -4.15 -7.21 14.85
CA GLN A 81 -5.46 -7.84 14.98
C GLN A 81 -6.56 -7.08 14.21
N SER A 82 -6.58 -5.75 14.35
CA SER A 82 -7.61 -4.91 13.72
C SER A 82 -7.43 -4.84 12.20
N ARG A 83 -6.18 -4.68 11.73
CA ARG A 83 -5.83 -4.66 10.31
C ARG A 83 -6.24 -5.95 9.61
N ASP A 84 -5.93 -7.09 10.21
CA ASP A 84 -6.20 -8.39 9.61
C ASP A 84 -7.72 -8.67 9.54
N ALA A 85 -8.49 -8.12 10.48
CA ALA A 85 -9.95 -8.19 10.49
C ALA A 85 -10.63 -7.30 9.43
N LEU A 86 -9.95 -6.30 8.86
CA LEU A 86 -10.54 -5.42 7.84
C LEU A 86 -10.87 -6.15 6.54
N GLY A 87 -10.17 -7.23 6.21
CA GLY A 87 -10.38 -7.95 4.96
C GLY A 87 -10.16 -7.06 3.72
N LEU A 88 -9.10 -6.23 3.76
CA LEU A 88 -8.75 -5.35 2.66
C LEU A 88 -8.40 -6.14 1.40
N THR A 89 -8.77 -5.59 0.25
CA THR A 89 -8.40 -6.14 -1.06
C THR A 89 -7.61 -5.14 -1.89
N LEU A 90 -6.77 -5.67 -2.78
CA LEU A 90 -6.02 -4.90 -3.76
C LEU A 90 -6.50 -5.28 -5.17
N GLU A 91 -6.83 -4.27 -5.97
CA GLU A 91 -7.24 -4.44 -7.37
C GLU A 91 -6.30 -3.66 -8.31
N GLU A 92 -5.98 -4.23 -9.48
CA GLU A 92 -5.40 -3.49 -10.60
C GLU A 92 -6.44 -2.51 -11.20
N ALA A 93 -5.99 -1.56 -12.01
CA ALA A 93 -6.85 -0.51 -12.59
C ALA A 93 -8.02 -1.03 -13.45
N ASP A 94 -7.91 -2.25 -13.98
CA ASP A 94 -8.96 -2.94 -14.75
C ASP A 94 -9.94 -3.74 -13.87
N GLY A 95 -9.79 -3.69 -12.55
CA GLY A 95 -10.60 -4.42 -11.58
C GLY A 95 -10.09 -5.85 -11.29
N THR A 96 -8.96 -6.26 -11.86
CA THR A 96 -8.36 -7.56 -11.55
C THR A 96 -7.92 -7.62 -10.10
N LEU A 97 -8.45 -8.59 -9.35
CA LEU A 97 -8.06 -8.81 -7.95
C LEU A 97 -6.63 -9.35 -7.86
N VAL A 98 -5.79 -8.72 -7.03
CA VAL A 98 -4.44 -9.17 -6.71
C VAL A 98 -4.46 -9.93 -5.39
N LYS A 99 -3.99 -11.18 -5.39
CA LYS A 99 -3.96 -11.98 -4.16
C LYS A 99 -2.85 -11.54 -3.22
N THR A 100 -3.22 -10.94 -2.09
CA THR A 100 -2.30 -10.45 -1.06
C THR A 100 -2.29 -11.36 0.18
N SER A 101 -1.15 -11.46 0.85
CA SER A 101 -1.03 -12.04 2.20
C SER A 101 -1.06 -10.96 3.29
N GLY A 102 -0.88 -9.69 2.93
CA GLY A 102 -1.00 -8.57 3.86
C GLY A 102 -1.05 -7.23 3.13
N ILE A 103 -1.83 -6.29 3.66
CA ILE A 103 -1.90 -4.90 3.20
C ILE A 103 -1.68 -4.02 4.43
N HIS A 104 -0.64 -3.19 4.39
CA HIS A 104 -0.24 -2.29 5.45
C HIS A 104 -0.26 -0.84 4.91
N ILE A 105 -0.83 0.09 5.67
CA ILE A 105 -0.74 1.52 5.40
C ILE A 105 -0.02 2.16 6.57
N ALA A 106 1.20 2.66 6.32
CA ALA A 106 1.92 3.46 7.29
C ALA A 106 1.40 4.89 7.20
N ASP A 107 0.63 5.34 8.18
CA ASP A 107 0.05 6.69 8.21
C ASP A 107 0.81 7.61 9.16
N TYR A 108 1.88 8.22 8.67
CA TYR A 108 2.65 9.23 9.38
C TYR A 108 2.21 10.65 9.04
N ALA A 109 0.99 10.86 8.54
CA ALA A 109 0.58 12.15 8.02
C ALA A 109 0.51 13.27 9.07
N SER A 110 0.31 12.93 10.35
CA SER A 110 0.37 13.91 11.44
C SER A 110 1.76 14.53 11.61
N GLU A 111 2.82 13.77 11.32
CA GLU A 111 4.22 14.20 11.48
C GLU A 111 4.85 14.67 10.16
N GLN A 112 4.48 14.04 9.04
CA GLN A 112 5.13 14.21 7.74
C GLN A 112 4.23 14.89 6.69
N GLY A 113 3.02 15.31 7.07
CA GLY A 113 2.08 15.95 6.18
C GLY A 113 1.42 14.98 5.18
N ALA A 114 0.86 15.52 4.10
CA ALA A 114 0.06 14.74 3.14
C ALA A 114 0.82 13.55 2.52
N ASP A 115 2.14 13.68 2.36
CA ASP A 115 3.01 12.66 1.75
C ASP A 115 3.50 11.60 2.74
N GLY A 116 3.14 11.72 4.02
CA GLY A 116 3.51 10.79 5.09
C GLY A 116 2.85 9.42 5.03
N ARG A 117 2.11 9.11 3.96
CA ARG A 117 1.34 7.87 3.82
C ARG A 117 1.98 6.93 2.81
N ALA A 118 2.33 5.73 3.26
CA ALA A 118 2.88 4.69 2.40
C ALA A 118 2.00 3.44 2.43
N LEU A 119 1.81 2.83 1.27
CA LEU A 119 1.20 1.51 1.12
C LEU A 119 2.32 0.48 1.01
N GLU A 120 2.23 -0.57 1.79
CA GLU A 120 3.08 -1.76 1.70
C GLU A 120 2.17 -2.98 1.54
N VAL A 121 2.48 -3.82 0.55
CA VAL A 121 1.68 -4.99 0.20
C VAL A 121 2.57 -6.20 0.09
N LEU A 122 2.21 -7.25 0.82
CA LEU A 122 2.74 -8.59 0.63
C LEU A 122 1.86 -9.31 -0.40
N ILE A 123 2.41 -9.58 -1.58
CA ILE A 123 1.72 -10.14 -2.74
C ILE A 123 2.12 -11.60 -2.94
N SER A 124 1.14 -12.48 -2.80
CA SER A 124 1.28 -13.93 -2.98
C SER A 124 0.89 -14.41 -4.39
N ASP A 125 0.50 -13.49 -5.26
CA ASP A 125 0.05 -13.76 -6.62
C ASP A 125 1.23 -13.86 -7.61
N ALA A 126 1.65 -15.09 -7.92
CA ALA A 126 2.69 -15.31 -8.93
C ALA A 126 2.28 -14.80 -10.33
N GLY A 127 0.98 -14.82 -10.65
CA GLY A 127 0.47 -14.29 -11.91
C GLY A 127 0.60 -12.77 -11.98
N TYR A 128 0.34 -12.06 -10.89
CA TYR A 128 0.61 -10.63 -10.77
C TYR A 128 2.07 -10.31 -11.07
N TRP A 129 3.00 -11.05 -10.45
CA TRP A 129 4.43 -10.84 -10.65
C TRP A 129 4.86 -11.09 -12.09
N ALA A 130 4.37 -12.14 -12.73
CA ALA A 130 4.62 -12.41 -14.15
C ALA A 130 4.07 -11.31 -15.07
N ARG A 131 2.84 -10.84 -14.82
CA ARG A 131 2.23 -9.73 -15.57
C ARG A 131 3.03 -8.44 -15.41
N ARG A 132 3.51 -8.14 -14.19
CA ARG A 132 4.30 -6.96 -13.89
C ARG A 132 5.67 -6.99 -14.60
N ALA A 133 6.40 -8.09 -14.52
CA ALA A 133 7.68 -8.26 -15.23
C ALA A 133 7.55 -8.04 -16.74
N ALA A 134 6.52 -8.65 -17.35
CA ALA A 134 6.23 -8.48 -18.78
C ALA A 134 5.96 -7.03 -19.18
N ARG A 135 5.40 -6.20 -18.29
CA ARG A 135 5.15 -4.77 -18.50
C ARG A 135 6.40 -3.92 -18.30
N ASP A 136 7.21 -4.26 -17.31
CA ASP A 136 8.43 -3.52 -16.97
C ASP A 136 9.60 -3.83 -17.94
N GLY A 137 9.44 -4.82 -18.82
CA GLY A 137 10.43 -5.20 -19.83
C GLY A 137 11.61 -5.99 -19.27
N VAL A 138 11.40 -6.69 -18.15
CA VAL A 138 12.38 -7.50 -17.42
C VAL A 138 12.17 -8.98 -17.70
#